data_AF-D2QE65-F1
#
_entry.id   AF-D2QE65-F1
#
_cell.length_a   1.000
_cell.length_b   1.000
_cell.length_c   1.000
_cell.angle_alpha   90.00
_cell.angle_beta   90.00
_cell.angle_gamma   90.00
#
_symmetry.space_group_name_H-M   'P 1'
#
loop_
_entity.id
_entity.type
_entity.pdbx_description
1 polymer ?
#
loop_
_entity_poly.entity_id
_entity_poly.type
_entity_poly.pdbx_seq_one_letter_code
_entity_poly.pdbx_strand_id
1 'polypeptide(L)'
;MQKVSLFLFIFLLGICAKGYSQAAPPADFFAGKWEITITGTPDGDAKMVTNLIRKDGKLTGEMKDPTGKRTEVTPITKVEEGASKITIYIDTAQAGEIPIELNKVDDDHLKGQLMSMFDTTALRIK
;
A
#
# COMPACT_ATOMS: atom_id res chain seq x y z
N MET A 1 37.98 -0.77 -45.92
CA MET A 1 36.72 -1.12 -45.22
C MET A 1 36.92 -1.50 -43.73
N GLN A 2 38.09 -2.01 -43.30
CA GLN A 2 38.33 -2.37 -41.88
C GLN A 2 38.31 -1.18 -40.89
N LYS A 3 38.74 0.02 -41.31
CA LYS A 3 38.84 1.19 -40.41
C LYS A 3 37.50 1.87 -40.11
N VAL A 4 36.51 1.70 -40.99
CA VAL A 4 35.15 2.24 -40.83
C VAL A 4 34.36 1.40 -39.82
N SER A 5 34.61 0.08 -39.79
CA SER A 5 33.99 -0.84 -38.83
C SER A 5 34.37 -0.53 -37.37
N LEU A 6 35.63 -0.17 -37.12
CA LEU A 6 36.12 0.14 -35.77
C LEU A 6 35.54 1.45 -35.22
N PHE A 7 35.33 2.45 -36.09
CA PHE A 7 34.70 3.71 -35.71
C PHE A 7 33.21 3.55 -35.38
N LEU A 8 32.50 2.69 -36.12
CA LEU A 8 31.10 2.36 -35.85
C LEU A 8 30.95 1.63 -34.51
N PHE A 9 31.88 0.74 -34.18
CA PHE A 9 31.88 -0.04 -32.94
C PHE A 9 32.11 0.84 -31.69
N ILE A 10 32.98 1.85 -31.78
CA ILE A 10 33.24 2.80 -30.68
C ILE A 10 32.06 3.77 -30.50
N PHE A 11 31.39 4.15 -31.59
CA PHE A 11 30.19 5.00 -31.52
C PHE A 11 28.99 4.30 -30.89
N LEU A 12 28.83 2.99 -31.11
CA LEU A 12 27.76 2.18 -30.50
C LEU A 12 27.96 1.93 -28.98
N LEU A 13 29.21 1.91 -28.49
CA LEU A 13 29.53 1.73 -27.07
C LEU A 13 29.23 2.99 -26.21
N GLY A 14 29.11 4.17 -26.81
CA GLY A 14 28.84 5.43 -26.11
C GLY A 14 27.38 5.61 -25.65
N ILE A 15 26.44 4.78 -26.13
CA ILE A 15 25.00 4.94 -25.86
C ILE A 15 24.56 4.16 -24.60
N CYS A 16 25.38 3.25 -24.09
CA CYS A 16 25.02 2.38 -22.95
C CYS A 16 25.10 3.06 -21.58
N ALA A 17 25.68 4.25 -21.46
CA ALA A 17 25.99 4.88 -20.16
C ALA A 17 24.82 5.66 -19.52
N LYS A 18 23.64 5.70 -20.15
CA LYS A 18 22.45 6.37 -19.58
C LYS A 18 21.21 5.47 -19.45
N GLY A 19 21.41 4.16 -19.43
CA GLY A 19 20.36 3.17 -19.17
C GLY A 19 19.99 3.07 -17.68
N TYR A 20 19.74 4.20 -17.00
CA TYR A 20 19.05 4.16 -15.70
C TYR A 20 17.57 4.35 -15.95
N SER A 21 16.87 3.26 -16.27
CA SER A 21 15.42 3.18 -16.02
C SER A 21 15.20 2.99 -14.51
N GLN A 22 15.67 3.94 -13.70
CA GLN A 22 15.13 4.07 -12.36
C GLN A 22 13.79 4.77 -12.56
N ALA A 23 12.73 3.97 -12.72
CA ALA A 23 11.41 4.48 -12.41
C ALA A 23 11.54 5.19 -11.06
N ALA A 24 11.10 6.45 -10.98
CA ALA A 24 11.05 7.13 -9.69
C ALA A 24 10.45 6.14 -8.68
N PRO A 25 11.01 5.99 -7.46
CA PRO A 25 10.38 5.18 -6.44
C PRO A 25 8.90 5.51 -6.47
N PRO A 26 7.99 4.52 -6.56
CA PRO A 26 6.56 4.79 -6.55
C PRO A 26 6.35 5.79 -5.42
N ALA A 27 5.69 6.93 -5.72
CA ALA A 27 5.29 7.84 -4.66
C ALA A 27 4.67 6.96 -3.57
N ASP A 28 5.23 7.00 -2.35
CA ASP A 28 4.90 6.04 -1.29
C ASP A 28 3.53 6.40 -0.72
N PHE A 29 2.54 6.27 -1.59
CA PHE A 29 1.22 6.83 -1.47
C PHE A 29 0.51 6.16 -0.32
N PHE A 30 0.60 4.84 -0.21
CA PHE A 30 -0.07 4.12 0.86
C PHE A 30 0.62 4.27 2.22
N ALA A 31 1.90 4.67 2.26
CA ALA A 31 2.56 4.95 3.54
C ALA A 31 1.94 6.17 4.25
N GLY A 32 1.97 6.11 5.57
CA GLY A 32 1.42 7.13 6.46
C GLY A 32 0.21 6.65 7.25
N LYS A 33 -0.44 7.62 7.92
CA LYS A 33 -1.55 7.37 8.82
C LYS A 33 -2.89 7.40 8.09
N TRP A 34 -3.73 6.43 8.39
CA TRP A 34 -5.07 6.28 7.81
C TRP A 34 -6.09 5.99 8.90
N GLU A 35 -7.25 6.65 8.84
CA GLU A 35 -8.47 6.22 9.51
C GLU A 35 -9.27 5.37 8.53
N ILE A 36 -9.56 4.12 8.88
CA ILE A 36 -10.35 3.17 8.11
C ILE A 36 -11.73 3.07 8.77
N THR A 37 -12.79 3.25 7.99
CA THR A 37 -14.18 3.09 8.43
C THR A 37 -14.83 1.97 7.65
N ILE A 38 -15.39 0.99 8.37
CA ILE A 38 -16.09 -0.18 7.83
C ILE A 38 -17.56 -0.02 8.21
N THR A 39 -18.42 0.09 7.21
CA THR A 39 -19.84 0.40 7.41
C THR A 39 -20.69 -0.86 7.43
N GLY A 40 -21.64 -0.92 8.36
CA GLY A 40 -22.67 -1.96 8.39
C GLY A 40 -22.22 -3.32 8.92
N THR A 41 -21.20 -3.37 9.78
CA THR A 41 -20.90 -4.62 10.51
C THR A 41 -22.03 -4.96 11.50
N PRO A 42 -22.15 -6.21 11.99
CA PRO A 42 -23.20 -6.60 12.93
C PRO A 42 -23.25 -5.74 14.21
N ASP A 43 -22.11 -5.24 14.67
CA ASP A 43 -21.98 -4.37 15.85
C ASP A 43 -22.11 -2.87 15.53
N GLY A 44 -22.47 -2.53 14.29
CA GLY A 44 -22.51 -1.16 13.76
C GLY A 44 -21.26 -0.79 12.96
N ASP A 45 -21.07 0.49 12.71
CA ASP A 45 -19.89 0.96 11.97
C ASP A 45 -18.63 0.83 12.83
N ALA A 46 -17.58 0.24 12.25
CA ALA A 46 -16.29 0.07 12.91
C ALA A 46 -15.29 1.11 12.38
N LYS A 47 -14.52 1.71 13.30
CA LYS A 47 -13.42 2.63 12.96
C LYS A 47 -12.10 2.12 13.49
N MET A 48 -11.06 2.23 12.67
CA MET A 48 -9.71 1.79 12.98
C MET A 48 -8.71 2.81 12.49
N VAL A 49 -7.58 2.96 13.17
CA VAL A 49 -6.45 3.77 12.68
C VAL A 49 -5.23 2.90 12.50
N THR A 50 -4.48 3.14 11.44
CA THR A 50 -3.20 2.49 11.18
C THR A 50 -2.16 3.50 10.73
N ASN A 51 -0.89 3.20 11.00
CA ASN A 51 0.26 3.89 10.43
C ASN A 51 1.05 2.90 9.59
N LEU A 52 0.89 2.97 8.27
CA LEU A 52 1.59 2.10 7.34
C LEU A 52 3.01 2.64 7.13
N ILE A 53 4.00 1.82 7.47
CA ILE A 53 5.41 2.15 7.33
C ILE A 53 6.10 1.12 6.44
N ARG A 54 7.14 1.56 5.72
CA ARG A 54 8.01 0.66 4.97
C ARG A 54 9.01 0.00 5.89
N LYS A 55 9.06 -1.32 5.84
CA LYS A 55 10.12 -2.13 6.43
C LYS A 55 10.55 -3.17 5.41
N ASP A 56 11.84 -3.21 5.11
CA ASP A 56 12.42 -4.15 4.14
C ASP A 56 11.71 -4.13 2.76
N GLY A 57 11.32 -2.93 2.31
CA GLY A 57 10.64 -2.70 1.03
C GLY A 57 9.14 -2.99 1.01
N LYS A 58 8.57 -3.54 2.10
CA LYS A 58 7.13 -3.86 2.22
C LYS A 58 6.44 -2.94 3.21
N LEU A 59 5.15 -2.68 2.99
CA LEU A 59 4.32 -1.98 3.98
C LEU A 59 3.98 -2.90 5.14
N THR A 60 3.99 -2.36 6.34
CA THR A 60 3.58 -3.03 7.58
C THR A 60 3.00 -2.00 8.55
N GLY A 61 2.35 -2.48 9.60
CA GLY A 61 1.77 -1.64 10.63
C GLY A 61 0.92 -2.45 11.61
N GLU A 62 0.08 -1.74 12.33
CA GLU A 62 -0.89 -2.29 13.27
C GLU A 62 -2.16 -1.45 13.18
N MET A 63 -3.31 -2.05 13.49
CA MET A 63 -4.57 -1.31 13.59
C MET A 63 -4.95 -1.12 15.05
N LYS A 64 -5.46 0.08 15.36
CA LYS A 64 -5.88 0.48 16.71
C LYS A 64 -7.27 1.10 16.67
N ASP A 65 -7.95 1.04 17.81
CA ASP A 65 -9.16 1.82 18.02
C ASP A 65 -8.79 3.33 18.15
N PRO A 66 -9.37 4.22 17.32
CA PRO A 66 -9.09 5.66 17.41
C PRO A 66 -9.51 6.28 18.75
N THR A 67 -10.47 5.68 19.46
CA THR A 67 -10.99 6.20 20.73
C THR A 67 -10.13 5.79 21.93
N GLY A 68 -9.22 4.83 21.75
CA GLY A 68 -8.39 4.27 22.82
C GLY A 68 -9.16 3.44 23.86
N LYS A 69 -10.44 3.16 23.64
CA LYS A 69 -11.24 2.31 24.54
C LYS A 69 -10.81 0.86 24.47
N ARG A 70 -10.47 0.38 23.26
CA ARG A 70 -9.82 -0.91 23.06
C ARG A 70 -8.30 -0.73 23.00
N THR A 71 -7.60 -1.28 23.98
CA THR A 71 -6.14 -1.24 24.09
C THR A 71 -5.44 -2.32 23.25
N GLU A 72 -6.18 -3.36 22.85
CA GLU A 72 -5.68 -4.41 21.98
C GLU A 72 -5.39 -3.88 20.58
N VAL A 73 -4.18 -4.18 20.10
CA VAL A 73 -3.77 -3.90 18.73
C VAL A 73 -4.16 -5.07 17.84
N THR A 74 -4.67 -4.78 16.65
CA THR A 74 -4.91 -5.81 15.63
C THR A 74 -3.71 -5.86 14.70
N PRO A 75 -2.92 -6.95 14.68
CA PRO A 75 -1.72 -7.04 13.85
C PRO A 75 -2.07 -7.03 12.36
N ILE A 76 -1.29 -6.29 11.56
CA ILE A 76 -1.30 -6.45 10.11
C ILE A 76 -0.31 -7.58 9.77
N THR A 77 -0.83 -8.69 9.28
CA THR A 77 -0.03 -9.88 8.97
C THR A 77 0.66 -9.77 7.61
N LYS A 78 0.01 -9.12 6.65
CA LYS A 78 0.51 -8.93 5.29
C LYS A 78 -0.11 -7.68 4.66
N VAL A 79 0.67 -7.01 3.81
CA VAL A 79 0.17 -5.98 2.91
C VAL A 79 0.54 -6.35 1.49
N GLU A 80 -0.44 -6.38 0.60
CA GLU A 80 -0.23 -6.48 -0.84
C GLU A 80 -0.50 -5.12 -1.47
N GLU A 81 0.47 -4.60 -2.20
CA GLU A 81 0.40 -3.27 -2.80
C GLU A 81 0.47 -3.38 -4.32
N GLY A 82 -0.44 -2.69 -5.00
CA GLY A 82 -0.41 -2.45 -6.44
C GLY A 82 -0.38 -0.94 -6.74
N ALA A 83 -0.41 -0.58 -8.03
CA ALA A 83 -0.28 0.82 -8.45
C ALA A 83 -1.39 1.75 -7.90
N SER A 84 -2.62 1.25 -7.80
CA SER A 84 -3.79 2.01 -7.35
C SER A 84 -4.63 1.26 -6.32
N LYS A 85 -4.12 0.15 -5.79
CA LYS A 85 -4.82 -0.73 -4.84
C LYS A 85 -3.89 -1.18 -3.73
N ILE A 86 -4.46 -1.40 -2.55
CA ILE A 86 -3.79 -2.02 -1.41
C ILE A 86 -4.75 -3.03 -0.78
N THR A 87 -4.21 -4.20 -0.42
CA THR A 87 -4.92 -5.19 0.38
C THR A 87 -4.19 -5.35 1.71
N ILE A 88 -4.87 -5.04 2.80
CA ILE A 88 -4.33 -5.15 4.16
C ILE A 88 -4.94 -6.38 4.81
N TYR A 89 -4.10 -7.34 5.19
CA TYR A 89 -4.52 -8.54 5.89
C TYR A 89 -4.36 -8.32 7.39
N ILE A 90 -5.44 -8.55 8.13
CA ILE A 90 -5.47 -8.46 9.59
C ILE A 90 -5.91 -9.78 10.18
N ASP A 91 -5.32 -10.17 11.30
CA ASP A 91 -5.77 -11.33 12.05
C ASP A 91 -6.74 -10.88 13.15
N THR A 92 -7.96 -11.41 13.11
CA THR A 92 -9.00 -11.13 14.09
C THR A 92 -9.30 -12.39 14.89
N ALA A 93 -9.50 -12.25 16.20
CA ALA A 93 -9.83 -13.38 17.06
C ALA A 93 -11.11 -14.12 16.65
N GLN A 94 -12.02 -13.47 15.91
CA GLN A 94 -13.32 -14.02 15.51
C GLN A 94 -13.31 -14.71 14.14
N ALA A 95 -12.54 -14.18 13.17
CA ALA A 95 -12.59 -14.62 11.78
C ALA A 95 -11.24 -15.10 11.22
N GLY A 96 -10.17 -15.05 12.03
CA GLY A 96 -8.81 -15.30 11.57
C GLY A 96 -8.30 -14.18 10.65
N GLU A 97 -7.43 -14.54 9.71
CA GLU A 97 -6.87 -13.61 8.73
C GLU A 97 -7.91 -13.21 7.67
N ILE A 98 -8.24 -11.91 7.63
CA ILE A 98 -9.22 -11.34 6.70
C ILE A 98 -8.63 -10.19 5.88
N PRO A 99 -8.99 -10.06 4.59
CA PRO A 99 -8.50 -8.99 3.73
C PRO A 99 -9.40 -7.74 3.77
N ILE A 100 -8.77 -6.58 3.87
CA ILE A 100 -9.35 -5.26 3.60
C ILE A 100 -8.80 -4.79 2.26
N GLU A 101 -9.65 -4.75 1.24
CA GLU A 101 -9.28 -4.33 -0.12
C GLU A 101 -9.64 -2.87 -0.32
N LEU A 102 -8.69 -2.03 -0.72
CA LEU A 102 -8.86 -0.60 -0.87
C LEU A 102 -8.24 -0.12 -2.20
N ASN A 103 -8.95 0.76 -2.91
CA ASN A 103 -8.51 1.42 -4.12
C ASN A 103 -8.31 2.91 -3.86
N LYS A 104 -7.26 3.49 -4.46
CA LYS A 104 -7.03 4.93 -4.47
C LYS A 104 -8.21 5.64 -5.13
N VAL A 105 -8.78 6.62 -4.43
CA VAL A 105 -9.79 7.54 -4.98
C VAL A 105 -9.13 8.87 -5.35
N ASP A 106 -8.40 9.44 -4.40
CA ASP A 106 -7.61 10.66 -4.56
C ASP A 106 -6.39 10.62 -3.62
N ASP A 107 -5.78 11.77 -3.32
CA ASP A 107 -4.54 11.83 -2.54
C ASP A 107 -4.72 11.54 -1.03
N ASP A 108 -5.95 11.69 -0.53
CA ASP A 108 -6.29 11.53 0.89
C ASP A 108 -7.38 10.48 1.13
N HIS A 109 -7.97 9.88 0.07
CA HIS A 109 -9.08 8.93 0.20
C HIS A 109 -8.84 7.59 -0.51
N LEU A 110 -9.24 6.51 0.17
CA LEU A 110 -9.37 5.17 -0.38
C LEU A 110 -10.80 4.65 -0.21
N LYS A 111 -11.22 3.72 -1.08
CA LYS A 111 -12.49 2.99 -0.96
C LYS A 111 -12.36 1.54 -1.40
N GLY A 112 -13.15 0.67 -0.80
CA GLY A 112 -13.25 -0.73 -1.19
C GLY A 112 -14.08 -1.50 -0.19
N GLN A 113 -13.66 -2.71 0.16
CA GLN A 113 -14.48 -3.62 0.94
C GLN A 113 -13.66 -4.45 1.93
N LEU A 114 -14.24 -4.75 3.08
CA LEU A 114 -13.80 -5.83 3.96
C LEU A 114 -14.49 -7.13 3.52
N MET A 115 -13.70 -8.17 3.25
CA MET A 115 -14.20 -9.51 2.88
C MET A 115 -15.20 -9.52 1.71
N SER A 116 -15.10 -8.54 0.81
CA SER A 116 -16.05 -8.33 -0.30
C SER A 116 -17.53 -8.19 0.14
N MET A 117 -17.77 -7.83 1.41
CA MET A 117 -19.11 -7.81 2.01
C MET A 117 -19.47 -6.45 2.62
N PHE A 118 -18.52 -5.84 3.35
CA PHE A 118 -18.76 -4.56 4.02
C PHE A 118 -18.05 -3.43 3.30
N ASP A 119 -18.77 -2.34 3.04
CA ASP A 119 -18.17 -1.15 2.43
C ASP A 119 -17.15 -0.54 3.38
N THR A 120 -15.97 -0.23 2.84
CA THR A 120 -14.85 0.30 3.60
C THR A 120 -14.30 1.55 2.92
N THR A 121 -14.08 2.60 3.71
CA THR A 121 -13.38 3.81 3.28
C THR A 121 -12.14 4.02 4.13
N ALA A 122 -11.15 4.73 3.59
CA ALA A 122 -10.02 5.20 4.38
C ALA A 122 -9.71 6.67 4.09
N LEU A 123 -9.47 7.45 5.14
CA LEU A 123 -9.11 8.86 5.08
C LEU A 123 -7.70 9.05 5.66
N ARG A 124 -6.85 9.81 4.95
CA ARG A 124 -5.51 10.13 5.44
C ARG A 124 -5.58 11.05 6.66
N ILE A 125 -4.81 10.73 7.69
CA ILE A 125 -4.66 11.55 8.90
C ILE A 125 -3.40 12.42 8.74
N LYS A 126 -3.58 13.75 8.84
CA LYS A 126 -2.50 14.75 8.73
C LYS A 126 -1.95 15.13 10.09
#